data_AF-A0A661S4U4-F1
#
_entry.id   AF-A0A661S4U4-F1
#
_cell.length_a   1.000
_cell.length_b   1.000
_cell.length_c   1.000
_cell.angle_alpha   90.00
_cell.angle_beta   90.00
_cell.angle_gamma   90.00
#
_symmetry.space_group_name_H-M   'P 1'
#
loop_
_entity.id
_entity.type
_entity.pdbx_description
1 polymer ?
#
loop_
_entity_poly.entity_id
_entity_poly.type
_entity_poly.pdbx_seq_one_letter_code
_entity_poly.pdbx_strand_id
1 'polypeptide(L)'
;MNDELKTLELAKIYENQGYYEDAFEIYSFLDEKDSSNEIKEGLVRMEKKIKDEEKHESHPKENISRLFEKWLKLMVLKQRLDHFTRIKSRLS
;
A
#
# COMPACT_ATOMS: atom_id res chain seq x y z
N MET A 1 2.77 19.42 -1.54
CA MET A 1 3.86 18.73 -2.26
C MET A 1 4.57 19.78 -3.13
N ASN A 2 5.90 19.76 -3.29
CA ASN A 2 6.57 20.73 -4.18
C ASN A 2 6.13 20.51 -5.63
N ASP A 3 5.64 21.55 -6.28
CA ASP A 3 5.10 21.53 -7.65
C ASP A 3 6.08 21.02 -8.71
N GLU A 4 7.39 21.09 -8.41
CA GLU A 4 8.49 20.62 -9.27
C GLU A 4 8.57 19.09 -9.39
N LEU A 5 8.03 18.35 -8.41
CA LEU A 5 8.11 16.88 -8.37
C LEU A 5 6.86 16.20 -8.93
N LYS A 6 5.79 16.95 -9.19
CA LYS A 6 4.53 16.43 -9.72
C LYS A 6 4.70 16.07 -11.21
N THR A 7 5.10 14.83 -11.46
CA THR A 7 5.36 14.23 -12.78
C THR A 7 4.41 13.06 -13.03
N LEU A 8 4.22 12.70 -14.31
CA LEU A 8 3.33 11.59 -14.70
C LEU A 8 3.82 10.25 -14.14
N GLU A 9 5.14 10.05 -14.14
CA GLU A 9 5.80 8.87 -13.59
C GLU A 9 5.55 8.76 -12.09
N LEU A 10 5.60 9.89 -11.36
CA LEU A 10 5.29 9.90 -9.94
C LEU A 10 3.84 9.50 -9.68
N ALA A 11 2.88 10.03 -10.47
CA ALA A 11 1.47 9.65 -10.36
C ALA A 11 1.27 8.13 -10.56
N LYS A 12 1.92 7.55 -11.58
CA LYS A 12 1.88 6.09 -11.85
C LYS A 12 2.50 5.26 -10.72
N ILE A 13 3.59 5.72 -10.12
CA ILE A 13 4.22 5.03 -8.98
C ILE A 13 3.25 4.99 -7.80
N TYR A 14 2.62 6.11 -7.48
CA TYR A 14 1.64 6.19 -6.38
C TYR A 14 0.39 5.35 -6.67
N GLU A 15 -0.12 5.40 -7.91
CA GLU A 15 -1.19 4.53 -8.39
C GLU A 15 -0.86 3.05 -8.18
N ASN A 16 0.34 2.61 -8.57
CA ASN A 16 0.77 1.21 -8.40
C ASN A 16 0.96 0.79 -6.93
N GLN A 17 1.24 1.75 -6.05
CA GLN A 17 1.39 1.52 -4.61
C GLN A 17 0.04 1.54 -3.87
N GLY A 18 -1.05 1.91 -4.54
CA GLY A 18 -2.38 2.04 -3.93
C GLY A 18 -2.62 3.37 -3.21
N TYR A 19 -1.74 4.36 -3.38
CA TYR A 19 -1.96 5.71 -2.87
C TYR A 19 -2.82 6.51 -3.86
N TYR A 20 -4.09 6.12 -4.01
CA TYR A 20 -4.94 6.61 -5.09
C TYR A 20 -5.31 8.10 -4.95
N GLU A 21 -5.52 8.59 -3.73
CA GLU A 21 -5.80 10.02 -3.48
C GLU A 21 -4.60 10.91 -3.86
N ASP A 22 -3.40 10.55 -3.42
CA ASP A 22 -2.17 11.25 -3.76
C ASP A 22 -1.89 11.19 -5.28
N ALA A 23 -2.10 10.02 -5.90
CA ALA A 23 -1.98 9.87 -7.36
C ALA A 23 -2.99 10.75 -8.10
N PHE A 24 -4.23 10.83 -7.62
CA PHE A 24 -5.28 11.69 -8.18
C PHE A 24 -4.93 13.17 -8.07
N GLU A 25 -4.35 13.62 -6.96
CA GLU A 25 -3.87 15.00 -6.80
C GLU A 25 -2.79 15.35 -7.83
N ILE A 26 -1.83 14.43 -8.07
CA ILE A 26 -0.76 14.63 -9.05
C ILE A 26 -1.34 14.66 -10.47
N TYR A 27 -2.22 13.72 -10.83
CA TYR A 27 -2.89 13.72 -12.13
C TYR A 27 -3.73 14.99 -12.35
N SER A 28 -4.44 15.48 -11.33
CA SER A 28 -5.26 16.69 -11.42
C SER A 28 -4.41 17.92 -11.68
N PHE A 29 -3.30 18.04 -10.95
CA PHE A 29 -2.33 19.11 -11.16
C PHE A 29 -1.70 19.08 -12.57
N LEU A 30 -1.43 17.89 -13.10
CA LEU A 30 -0.91 17.72 -14.45
C LEU A 30 -1.96 18.09 -15.51
N ASP A 31 -3.23 17.73 -15.30
CA ASP A 31 -4.33 18.05 -16.23
C ASP A 31 -4.56 19.55 -16.36
N GLU A 32 -4.39 20.31 -15.26
CA GLU A 32 -4.48 21.78 -15.26
C GLU A 32 -3.35 22.45 -16.07
N LYS A 33 -2.18 21.82 -16.16
CA LYS A 33 -1.01 22.36 -16.88
C LYS A 33 -0.96 21.91 -18.33
N ASP A 34 -1.05 20.61 -18.58
CA ASP A 34 -0.98 20.00 -19.90
C ASP A 34 -1.78 18.70 -19.93
N SER A 35 -3.01 18.79 -20.44
CA SER A 35 -3.96 17.69 -20.45
C SER A 35 -3.67 16.70 -21.58
N SER A 36 -3.17 15.52 -21.21
CA SER A 36 -3.00 14.40 -22.13
C SER A 36 -4.09 13.35 -21.94
N ASN A 37 -4.32 12.51 -22.96
CA ASN A 37 -5.30 11.43 -22.86
C ASN A 37 -4.94 10.45 -21.73
N GLU A 38 -3.65 10.22 -21.49
CA GLU A 38 -3.17 9.34 -20.43
C GLU A 38 -3.45 9.90 -19.03
N ILE A 39 -3.36 11.22 -18.83
CA ILE A 39 -3.69 11.89 -17.57
C ILE A 39 -5.19 11.76 -17.26
N LYS A 40 -6.04 12.00 -18.27
CA LYS A 40 -7.50 11.84 -18.14
C LYS A 40 -7.89 10.41 -17.81
N GLU A 41 -7.29 9.44 -18.47
CA GLU A 41 -7.49 8.03 -18.15
C GLU A 41 -7.03 7.71 -16.72
N GLY A 42 -5.91 8.28 -16.28
CA GLY A 42 -5.42 8.21 -14.90
C GLY A 42 -6.44 8.71 -13.89
N LEU A 43 -6.99 9.91 -14.10
CA LEU A 43 -8.03 10.51 -13.24
C LEU A 43 -9.26 9.60 -13.12
N VAL A 44 -9.77 9.10 -14.24
CA VAL A 44 -10.95 8.21 -14.25
C VAL A 44 -10.67 6.90 -13.52
N ARG A 45 -9.48 6.30 -13.72
CA ARG A 45 -9.09 5.09 -12.99
C ARG A 45 -9.01 5.34 -11.49
N MET A 46 -8.38 6.45 -11.09
CA MET A 46 -8.20 6.79 -9.67
C MET A 46 -9.53 7.11 -8.99
N GLU A 47 -10.41 7.88 -9.63
CA GLU A 47 -11.74 8.18 -9.07
C GLU A 47 -12.56 6.91 -8.84
N LYS A 48 -12.48 5.94 -9.76
CA LYS A 48 -13.09 4.62 -9.57
C LYS A 48 -12.46 3.86 -8.41
N LYS A 49 -11.14 3.85 -8.32
CA LYS A 49 -10.39 3.15 -7.26
C LYS A 49 -10.64 3.73 -5.88
N ILE A 50 -10.71 5.05 -5.74
CA ILE A 50 -11.04 5.74 -4.48
C ILE A 50 -12.46 5.34 -4.03
N LYS A 51 -13.44 5.39 -4.93
CA LYS A 51 -14.83 4.96 -4.64
C LYS A 51 -14.94 3.47 -4.28
N ASP A 52 -14.09 2.63 -4.87
CA ASP A 52 -14.03 1.20 -4.57
C ASP A 52 -13.30 0.94 -3.23
N GLU A 53 -12.29 1.75 -2.86
CA GLU A 53 -11.60 1.69 -1.56
C GLU A 53 -12.46 2.20 -0.40
N GLU A 54 -13.25 3.27 -0.59
CA GLU A 54 -14.23 3.72 0.42
C GLU A 54 -15.25 2.62 0.77
N LYS A 55 -15.49 1.67 -0.14
CA LYS A 55 -16.34 0.49 0.10
C LYS A 55 -15.59 -0.69 0.71
N HIS A 56 -14.27 -0.71 0.58
CA HIS A 56 -13.38 -1.77 1.03
C HIS A 56 -12.28 -1.16 1.88
N GLU A 57 -12.64 -0.52 3.02
CA GLU A 57 -11.69 -0.07 4.03
C GLU A 57 -10.80 -1.23 4.49
N SER A 58 -9.67 -1.38 3.83
CA SER A 58 -8.50 -2.08 4.34
C SER A 58 -7.33 -1.19 4.01
N HIS A 59 -7.21 -0.11 4.77
CA HIS A 59 -6.14 0.86 4.62
C HIS A 59 -4.79 0.12 4.58
N PRO A 60 -3.89 0.43 3.64
CA PRO A 60 -2.57 -0.19 3.56
C PRO A 60 -1.81 -0.14 4.88
N LYS A 61 -1.97 0.95 5.66
CA LYS A 61 -1.34 1.14 6.98
C LYS A 61 -1.90 0.21 8.06
N GLU A 62 -3.21 -0.02 8.05
CA GLU A 62 -3.87 -0.98 8.93
C GLU A 62 -3.50 -2.40 8.54
N ASN A 63 -3.39 -2.66 7.24
CA ASN A 63 -2.98 -3.94 6.72
C ASN A 63 -1.52 -4.25 7.10
N ILE A 64 -0.61 -3.26 7.01
CA ILE A 64 0.77 -3.38 7.48
C ILE A 64 0.80 -3.62 8.99
N SER A 65 0.04 -2.85 9.79
CA SER A 65 -0.03 -3.04 11.25
C SER A 65 -0.50 -4.45 11.61
N ARG A 66 -1.56 -4.93 10.95
CA ARG A 66 -2.11 -6.28 11.12
C ARG A 66 -1.12 -7.37 10.70
N LEU A 67 -0.40 -7.18 9.59
CA LEU A 67 0.61 -8.13 9.11
C LEU A 67 1.80 -8.18 10.07
N PHE A 68 2.22 -7.04 10.60
CA PHE A 68 3.30 -6.94 11.59
C PHE A 68 2.92 -7.65 12.90
N GLU A 69 1.69 -7.47 13.38
CA GLU A 69 1.18 -8.18 14.55
C GLU A 69 1.18 -9.70 14.34
N LYS A 70 0.73 -10.17 13.17
CA LYS A 70 0.77 -11.61 12.82
C LYS A 70 2.20 -12.14 12.78
N TRP A 71 3.12 -11.38 12.20
CA TRP A 71 4.52 -11.76 12.11
C TRP A 71 5.16 -11.91 13.51
N LEU A 72 4.90 -10.97 14.42
CA LEU A 72 5.39 -11.06 15.81
C LEU A 72 4.85 -12.29 16.55
N LYS A 73 3.56 -12.61 16.39
CA LYS A 73 2.96 -13.83 16.98
C LYS A 73 3.65 -15.10 16.47
N LEU A 74 3.93 -15.17 15.17
CA LEU A 74 4.60 -16.31 14.55
C LEU A 74 6.05 -16.46 15.07
N MET A 75 6.76 -15.36 15.27
CA MET A 75 8.12 -15.37 15.83
C MET A 75 8.14 -15.98 17.24
N VAL A 76 7.20 -15.57 18.10
CA VAL A 76 7.07 -16.13 19.46
C VAL A 76 6.71 -17.61 19.41
N LEU A 77 5.77 -18.01 18.54
CA LEU A 77 5.38 -19.41 18.38
C LEU A 77 6.55 -20.28 17.90
N LYS A 78 7.32 -19.80 16.92
CA LYS A 78 8.54 -20.48 16.45
C LYS A 78 9.54 -20.68 17.59
N GLN A 79 9.82 -19.63 18.36
CA GLN A 79 10.74 -19.73 19.50
C GLN A 79 10.26 -20.75 20.55
N ARG A 80 8.96 -20.76 20.86
CA ARG A 80 8.37 -21.74 21.79
C ARG A 80 8.48 -23.17 21.25
N LEU A 81 8.25 -23.35 19.95
CA LEU A 81 8.39 -24.64 19.29
C LEU A 81 9.84 -25.12 19.34
N ASP A 82 10.80 -24.27 19.00
CA ASP A 82 12.23 -24.59 19.04
C ASP A 82 12.66 -24.99 20.47
N HIS A 83 12.20 -24.27 21.48
CA HIS A 83 12.46 -24.59 22.87
C HIS A 83 11.87 -25.95 23.28
N PHE A 84 10.62 -26.22 22.90
CA PHE A 84 9.98 -27.52 23.14
C PHE A 84 10.74 -28.67 22.47
N THR A 85 11.15 -28.47 21.22
CA THR A 85 11.89 -29.47 20.44
C THR A 85 13.25 -29.76 21.08
N ARG A 86 13.93 -28.73 21.59
CA ARG A 86 15.20 -28.86 22.32
C ARG A 86 15.02 -29.65 23.62
N ILE A 87 13.96 -29.40 24.39
CA ILE A 87 13.65 -30.20 25.59
C ILE A 87 13.39 -31.65 25.20
N LYS A 88 12.52 -31.89 24.21
CA LYS A 88 12.18 -33.22 23.75
C LYS A 88 13.42 -34.01 23.32
N SER A 89 14.35 -33.39 22.60
CA SER A 89 15.62 -34.02 22.18
C SER A 89 16.56 -34.39 23.33
N ARG A 90 16.36 -33.83 24.53
CA ARG A 90 17.17 -34.14 25.73
C ARG A 90 16.53 -35.21 26.62
N LEU A 91 15.23 -35.46 26.44
CA LEU A 91 14.46 -36.47 27.17
C LEU A 91 14.33 -37.79 26.39
N SER A 92 14.75 -37.83 25.13
CA SER A 92 14.87 -39.03 24.31
C SER A 92 16.33 -39.46 24.21
#